data_AF-M0ZWR1-F1
#
_entry.id   AF-M0ZWR1-F1
#
_cell.length_a   1.000
_cell.length_b   1.000
_cell.length_c   1.000
_cell.angle_alpha   90.00
_cell.angle_beta   90.00
_cell.angle_gamma   90.00
#
_symmetry.space_group_name_H-M   'P 1'
#
loop_
_entity.id
_entity.type
_entity.pdbx_description
1 polymer ?
#
loop_
_entity_poly.entity_id
_entity_poly.type
_entity_poly.pdbx_seq_one_letter_code
_entity_poly.pdbx_strand_id
1 'polypeptide(L)'
;MSYLVGYGDKYPQYVHHRGASIPTDADTNCKEGWKYLDSTEPNPNVATGALVGGPFLNETYIDSRNNSIQGEPTTYNSAVIVGLLSGLVSTSSVVQSFT
;
A
#
# COMPACT_ATOMS: atom_id res chain seq x y z
N MET A 1 -2.80 11.71 -5.89
CA MET A 1 -3.00 10.41 -5.20
C MET A 1 -1.70 10.10 -4.49
N SER A 2 -1.76 9.72 -3.21
CA SER A 2 -0.64 9.17 -2.46
C SER A 2 -0.32 7.75 -2.96
N TYR A 3 0.95 7.34 -2.90
CA TYR A 3 1.36 5.93 -3.11
C TYR A 3 1.67 5.22 -1.78
N LEU A 4 1.49 5.91 -0.65
CA LEU A 4 1.55 5.33 0.67
C LEU A 4 0.13 4.95 1.10
N VAL A 5 -0.11 3.66 1.26
CA VAL A 5 -1.44 3.11 1.57
C VAL A 5 -1.93 3.64 2.91
N GLY A 6 -3.18 4.14 2.94
CA GLY A 6 -3.80 4.72 4.14
C GLY A 6 -3.38 6.17 4.45
N TYR A 7 -2.58 6.82 3.61
CA TYR A 7 -2.14 8.20 3.82
C TYR A 7 -2.69 9.16 2.75
N GLY A 8 -3.23 10.30 3.20
CA GLY A 8 -3.86 11.33 2.36
C GLY A 8 -5.27 10.96 1.90
N ASP A 9 -5.94 11.89 1.20
CA ASP A 9 -7.36 11.76 0.81
C ASP A 9 -7.61 10.69 -0.26
N LYS A 10 -6.56 10.29 -1.00
CA LYS A 10 -6.64 9.28 -2.07
C LYS A 10 -5.36 8.45 -2.09
N TYR A 11 -5.48 7.14 -1.93
CA TYR A 11 -4.40 6.16 -1.91
C TYR A 11 -4.84 4.84 -2.59
N PRO A 12 -3.94 3.90 -2.90
CA PRO A 12 -4.29 2.62 -3.52
C PRO A 12 -5.19 1.77 -2.65
N GLN A 13 -6.28 1.26 -3.21
CA GLN A 13 -7.26 0.41 -2.55
C GLN A 13 -7.26 -1.03 -3.07
N TYR A 14 -6.50 -1.33 -4.12
CA TYR A 14 -6.41 -2.65 -4.76
C TYR A 14 -4.95 -3.15 -4.79
N VAL A 15 -4.28 -3.04 -3.65
CA VAL A 15 -2.90 -3.46 -3.41
C VAL A 15 -2.74 -4.96 -3.63
N HIS A 16 -1.70 -5.37 -4.37
CA HIS A 16 -1.33 -6.77 -4.61
C HIS A 16 -0.74 -7.40 -3.34
N HIS A 17 -1.58 -7.64 -2.33
CA HIS A 17 -1.16 -8.15 -1.03
C HIS A 17 -2.24 -9.05 -0.42
N ARG A 18 -1.91 -10.33 -0.20
CA ARG A 18 -2.88 -11.35 0.28
C ARG A 18 -3.51 -10.98 1.62
N GLY A 19 -2.71 -10.55 2.59
CA GLY A 19 -3.22 -10.13 3.89
C GLY A 19 -4.11 -8.88 3.82
N ALA A 20 -4.00 -8.08 2.75
CA ALA A 20 -4.87 -6.93 2.53
C ALA A 20 -6.18 -7.34 1.84
N SER A 21 -6.12 -8.29 0.88
CA SER A 21 -7.26 -8.68 0.03
C SER A 21 -8.24 -9.68 0.66
N ILE A 22 -7.82 -10.44 1.66
CA ILE A 22 -8.62 -11.49 2.28
C ILE A 22 -9.26 -10.96 3.57
N PRO A 23 -10.60 -10.97 3.72
CA PRO A 23 -11.25 -10.60 4.99
C PRO A 23 -10.71 -11.43 6.16
N THR A 24 -10.57 -10.82 7.34
CA THR A 24 -9.96 -11.48 8.51
C THR A 24 -10.73 -12.71 8.99
N ASP A 25 -12.04 -12.74 8.77
CA ASP A 25 -12.96 -13.81 9.13
C ASP A 25 -13.18 -14.83 8.01
N ALA A 26 -12.53 -14.66 6.86
CA ALA A 26 -12.66 -15.59 5.75
C ALA A 26 -11.89 -16.89 6.01
N ASP A 27 -12.60 -18.01 5.95
CA ASP A 27 -11.98 -19.32 5.76
C ASP A 27 -11.74 -19.53 4.25
N THR A 28 -10.48 -19.71 3.86
CA THR A 28 -10.09 -19.89 2.46
C THR A 28 -8.82 -20.72 2.36
N ASN A 29 -8.79 -21.62 1.38
CA ASN A 29 -7.55 -22.29 0.98
C ASN A 29 -6.87 -21.57 -0.19
N CYS A 30 -5.72 -22.10 -0.64
CA CYS A 30 -4.93 -21.51 -1.72
C CYS A 30 -5.69 -21.41 -3.06
N LYS A 31 -6.55 -22.40 -3.39
CA LYS A 31 -7.31 -22.41 -4.65
C LYS A 31 -8.54 -21.50 -4.58
N GLU A 32 -9.23 -21.47 -3.45
CA GLU A 32 -10.39 -20.58 -3.27
C GLU A 32 -9.98 -19.12 -3.11
N GLY A 33 -8.75 -18.86 -2.67
CA GLY A 33 -8.23 -17.52 -2.43
C GLY A 33 -8.08 -16.66 -3.69
N TRP A 34 -8.05 -17.27 -4.88
CA TRP A 34 -7.97 -16.53 -6.16
C TRP A 34 -9.14 -15.57 -6.36
N LYS A 35 -10.32 -15.87 -5.78
CA LYS A 35 -11.47 -14.95 -5.81
C LYS A 35 -11.15 -13.57 -5.22
N TYR A 36 -10.23 -13.49 -4.25
CA TYR A 36 -9.81 -12.23 -3.64
C TYR A 36 -8.78 -11.49 -4.50
N LEU A 37 -8.02 -12.19 -5.36
CA LEU A 37 -7.19 -11.54 -6.36
C LEU A 37 -8.09 -10.84 -7.38
N ASP A 38 -9.06 -11.59 -7.92
CA ASP A 38 -9.94 -11.17 -9.02
C ASP A 38 -11.12 -10.28 -8.59
N SER A 39 -11.33 -10.09 -7.29
CA SER A 39 -12.41 -9.27 -6.75
C SER A 39 -12.33 -7.82 -7.24
N THR A 40 -13.47 -7.28 -7.65
CA THR A 40 -13.64 -5.85 -8.00
C THR A 40 -13.87 -4.96 -6.78
N GLU A 41 -14.00 -5.54 -5.59
CA GLU A 41 -14.12 -4.79 -4.34
C GLU A 41 -12.74 -4.35 -3.83
N PRO A 42 -12.63 -3.20 -3.16
CA PRO A 42 -11.41 -2.78 -2.45
C PRO A 42 -10.86 -3.84 -1.49
N ASN A 43 -9.57 -3.75 -1.17
CA ASN A 43 -8.99 -4.56 -0.09
C ASN A 43 -9.76 -4.34 1.23
N PRO A 44 -10.29 -5.40 1.88
CA PRO A 44 -11.00 -5.26 3.15
C PRO A 44 -10.10 -4.79 4.30
N ASN A 45 -8.79 -5.11 4.26
CA ASN A 45 -7.83 -4.66 5.26
C ASN A 45 -6.90 -3.62 4.64
N VAL A 46 -6.83 -2.44 5.24
CA VAL A 46 -5.92 -1.38 4.80
C VAL A 46 -4.50 -1.73 5.26
N ALA A 47 -3.58 -1.91 4.31
CA ALA A 47 -2.16 -2.13 4.58
C ALA A 47 -1.46 -0.80 4.92
N THR A 48 -1.87 -0.14 6.00
CA THR A 48 -1.43 1.20 6.38
C THR A 48 0.10 1.32 6.42
N GLY A 49 0.63 2.35 5.75
CA GLY A 49 2.07 2.63 5.69
C GLY A 49 2.84 1.81 4.66
N ALA A 50 2.17 0.92 3.91
CA ALA A 50 2.79 0.20 2.81
C ALA A 50 3.06 1.15 1.63
N LEU A 51 4.31 1.17 1.14
CA LEU A 51 4.68 1.87 -0.09
C LEU A 51 4.60 0.90 -1.28
N VAL A 52 3.67 1.16 -2.20
CA VAL A 52 3.51 0.38 -3.44
C VAL A 52 4.63 0.69 -4.45
N GLY A 53 4.74 -0.11 -5.51
CA GLY A 53 5.72 0.09 -6.58
C GLY A 53 5.65 1.46 -7.26
N GLY A 54 4.45 2.04 -7.39
CA GLY A 54 4.24 3.40 -7.86
C GLY A 54 3.94 3.51 -9.37
N PRO A 55 3.95 4.74 -9.92
CA PRO A 55 3.54 4.98 -11.30
C PRO A 55 4.58 4.48 -12.31
N PHE A 56 4.15 4.27 -13.55
CA PHE A 56 5.05 4.09 -14.68
C PHE A 56 5.68 5.41 -15.09
N LEU A 57 6.68 5.35 -15.98
CA LEU A 57 7.41 6.52 -16.48
C LEU A 57 6.52 7.58 -17.17
N ASN A 58 5.34 7.17 -17.65
CA ASN A 58 4.35 8.09 -18.22
C ASN A 58 3.36 8.64 -17.17
N GLU A 59 3.70 8.56 -15.88
CA GLU A 59 2.92 9.02 -14.74
C GLU A 59 1.55 8.33 -14.58
N THR A 60 1.35 7.20 -15.25
CA THR A 60 0.12 6.41 -15.10
C THR A 60 0.24 5.44 -13.95
N TYR A 61 -0.85 5.30 -13.18
CA TYR A 61 -0.98 4.28 -12.14
C TYR A 61 -2.35 3.63 -12.28
N ILE A 62 -2.36 2.31 -12.45
CA ILE A 62 -3.58 1.51 -12.51
C ILE A 62 -3.72 0.77 -11.19
N ASP A 63 -4.65 1.23 -10.35
CA ASP A 63 -4.96 0.63 -9.05
C ASP A 63 -5.72 -0.69 -9.25
N SER A 64 -4.97 -1.75 -9.53
CA SER A 64 -5.49 -3.08 -9.79
C SER A 64 -4.66 -4.12 -9.08
N ARG A 65 -5.35 -5.05 -8.42
CA ARG A 65 -4.71 -6.12 -7.66
C ARG A 65 -3.89 -7.04 -8.54
N ASN A 66 -4.19 -7.14 -9.84
CA ASN A 66 -3.40 -7.96 -10.77
C ASN A 66 -2.20 -7.21 -11.38
N ASN A 67 -2.07 -5.91 -11.09
CA ASN A 67 -0.94 -5.09 -11.53
C ASN A 67 0.15 -5.07 -10.44
N SER A 68 0.82 -6.21 -10.25
CA SER A 68 1.86 -6.35 -9.22
C SER A 68 3.01 -5.35 -9.40
N ILE A 69 3.36 -5.00 -10.64
CA ILE A 69 4.47 -4.08 -10.93
C ILE A 69 4.26 -2.71 -10.24
N GLN A 70 3.05 -2.19 -10.26
CA GLN A 70 2.73 -0.89 -9.65
C GLN A 70 2.15 -1.01 -8.24
N GLY A 71 1.34 -2.04 -8.01
CA GLY A 71 0.51 -2.19 -6.81
C GLY A 71 1.06 -3.12 -5.74
N GLU A 72 2.22 -3.76 -5.94
CA GLU A 72 2.84 -4.62 -4.93
C GLU A 72 3.62 -3.79 -3.90
N PRO A 73 3.25 -3.88 -2.60
CA PRO A 73 4.03 -3.30 -1.53
C PRO A 73 5.12 -4.28 -1.09
N THR A 74 6.30 -3.75 -0.80
CA THR A 74 7.42 -4.59 -0.36
C THR A 74 8.11 -4.04 0.88
N THR A 75 8.79 -4.93 1.59
CA THR A 75 9.56 -4.56 2.78
C THR A 75 10.71 -3.62 2.44
N TYR A 76 11.37 -3.82 1.29
CA TYR A 76 12.49 -2.96 0.87
C TYR A 76 12.03 -1.55 0.44
N ASN A 77 10.87 -1.41 -0.21
CA ASN A 77 10.28 -0.09 -0.49
C ASN A 77 10.00 0.66 0.82
N SER A 78 9.37 -0.04 1.77
CA SER A 78 8.98 0.53 3.06
C SER A 78 10.21 0.87 3.93
N ALA A 79 11.26 0.04 3.91
CA ALA A 79 12.49 0.29 4.68
C ALA A 79 13.19 1.58 4.26
N VAL A 80 13.30 1.84 2.95
CA VAL A 80 13.95 3.06 2.43
C VAL A 80 13.16 4.31 2.84
N ILE A 81 11.85 4.33 2.62
CA ILE A 81 11.05 5.52 2.93
C ILE A 81 11.01 5.82 4.42
N VAL A 82 10.97 4.79 5.29
CA VAL A 82 11.05 4.98 6.74
C VAL A 82 12.38 5.64 7.14
N GLY A 83 13.50 5.22 6.55
CA GLY A 83 14.80 5.86 6.78
C GLY A 83 14.84 7.32 6.35
N LEU A 84 14.33 7.63 5.15
CA LEU A 84 14.29 8.99 4.61
C LEU A 84 13.38 9.91 5.44
N LEU A 85 12.18 9.44 5.80
CA LEU A 85 11.23 10.20 6.63
C LEU A 85 11.80 10.43 8.03
N SER A 86 12.47 9.45 8.63
CA SER A 86 13.17 9.62 9.91
C SER A 86 14.25 10.71 9.84
N GLY A 87 15.04 10.74 8.76
CA GLY A 87 16.03 11.79 8.53
C GLY A 87 15.40 13.18 8.39
N LEU A 88 14.29 13.30 7.64
CA LEU A 88 13.54 14.55 7.51
C LEU A 88 12.99 15.03 8.84
N VAL A 89 12.37 14.13 9.63
CA VAL A 89 11.84 14.48 10.95
C VAL A 89 12.97 14.91 11.90
N SER A 90 14.11 14.22 11.86
CA SER A 90 15.25 14.52 12.74
C SER A 90 15.97 15.82 12.42
N THR A 91 15.92 16.26 11.16
CA THR A 91 16.56 17.50 10.70
C THR A 91 15.58 18.67 10.55
N SER A 92 14.28 18.42 10.69
CA SER A 92 13.26 19.46 10.61
C SER A 92 13.40 20.45 11.77
N SER A 93 13.46 21.74 11.43
CA SER A 93 13.41 22.86 12.38
C SER A 93 11.99 23.19 12.85
N VAL A 94 10.97 22.46 12.37
CA VAL A 94 9.61 22.54 12.87
C VAL A 94 9.60 22.01 14.30
N VAL A 95 9.31 22.89 15.26
CA VAL A 95 9.13 22.51 16.68
C VAL A 95 8.17 21.33 16.73
N GLN A 96 8.59 20.20 17.32
CA GLN A 96 7.70 19.07 17.58
C GLN A 96 6.54 19.57 18.45
N SER A 97 5.41 19.89 17.83
CA SER A 97 4.17 20.12 18.55
C SER A 97 3.67 18.75 18.98
N PHE A 98 4.08 18.33 20.18
CA PHE A 98 3.41 17.26 20.90
C PHE A 98 2.13 17.85 21.49
N THR A 99 1.09 17.90 20.67
CA THR A 99 -0.29 18.16 21.11
C THR A 99 -1.14 16.97 20.74
#